data_AF-A0A7W0Y8Z4-F1
#
_entry.id   AF-A0A7W0Y8Z4-F1
#
_cell.length_a   1.000
_cell.length_b   1.000
_cell.length_c   1.000
_cell.angle_alpha   90.00
_cell.angle_beta   90.00
_cell.angle_gamma   90.00
#
_symmetry.space_group_name_H-M   'P 1'
#
loop_
_entity.id
_entity.type
_entity.pdbx_description
1 polymer ?
#
loop_
_entity_poly.entity_id
_entity_poly.type
_entity_poly.pdbx_seq_one_letter_code
_entity_poly.pdbx_strand_id
1 'polypeptide(L)'
;MRSFLLSLALVAVATPAQAADTWSDPFPGVRRLRRVTTTQNINVLVVDLCAPGVSVRATASGEKQRTPSSFGGLVGAQAAINGDFFSSTYNTNGPAMGNGAAWGGDDHTYVAPVQFGPHQIAIPEHGGTGGVAPWAREVVGGHPSLLAGGVRRDYNGDSLCTARHPRTAIGFSADHTTLFMAVVDGRTSTRIGMTCDELSALFTGLGASDALNLDGGGSTAMWLAGTGVVNNPSDGQQRVVANHLAIRATGSGEAQHCPARELAATASAMDAPLELTSGEEGVVWLELENTGDVAWTSGITRVGTQDPQDRESAFFKAENWIAPNRPTPPDMTSAPGSVGRFTWAMVAPEVTETTTFDETFQLVQEGVAWFGPKQTMSIVVHPRNGSTLPDDDDAPDGGGCSTGGSGALGAGVFGLLGLRRRRTRRPGV
;
A
#
# COMPACT_ATOMS: atom_id res chain seq x y z
N MET A 1 44.09 -6.53 62.06
CA MET A 1 43.43 -6.22 60.77
C MET A 1 42.00 -5.77 61.08
N ARG A 2 41.67 -4.50 60.85
CA ARG A 2 40.32 -3.94 61.10
C ARG A 2 39.51 -4.05 59.81
N SER A 3 38.42 -4.82 59.82
CA SER A 3 37.51 -4.94 58.69
C SER A 3 36.62 -3.70 58.57
N PHE A 4 36.71 -3.03 57.42
CA PHE A 4 35.77 -1.99 56.99
C PHE A 4 34.51 -2.66 56.41
N LEU A 5 33.35 -2.37 56.99
CA LEU A 5 32.04 -2.67 56.42
C LEU A 5 31.69 -1.57 55.40
N LEU A 6 31.75 -1.91 54.11
CA LEU A 6 31.31 -1.05 53.02
C LEU A 6 29.78 -1.15 52.92
N SER A 7 29.08 -0.06 53.22
CA SER A 7 27.63 0.04 53.03
C SER A 7 27.34 0.29 51.55
N LEU A 8 26.75 -0.70 50.88
CA LEU A 8 26.35 -0.62 49.47
C LEU A 8 25.01 0.13 49.38
N ALA A 9 25.04 1.39 48.97
CA ALA A 9 23.84 2.17 48.67
C ALA A 9 23.20 1.63 47.37
N LEU A 10 22.03 0.99 47.50
CA LEU A 10 21.24 0.55 46.37
C LEU A 10 20.58 1.79 45.72
N VAL A 11 21.16 2.27 44.62
CA VAL A 11 20.50 3.28 43.78
C VAL A 11 19.41 2.56 42.99
N ALA A 12 18.15 2.75 43.40
CA ALA A 12 17.00 2.30 42.64
C ALA A 12 16.91 3.15 41.35
N VAL A 13 17.34 2.56 40.23
CA VAL A 13 17.10 3.13 38.91
C VAL A 13 15.61 2.95 38.62
N ALA A 14 14.85 4.04 38.71
CA ALA A 14 13.46 4.07 38.29
C ALA A 14 13.41 3.87 36.76
N THR A 15 13.04 2.67 36.33
CA THR A 15 12.69 2.42 34.93
C THR A 15 11.44 3.25 34.60
N PRO A 16 11.41 4.03 33.52
CA PRO A 16 10.19 4.70 33.10
C PRO A 16 9.13 3.64 32.84
N ALA A 17 7.96 3.75 33.48
CA ALA A 17 6.85 2.84 33.29
C ALA A 17 6.43 2.89 31.80
N GLN A 18 6.87 1.91 31.03
CA GLN A 18 6.41 1.72 29.65
C GLN A 18 4.90 1.49 29.70
N ALA A 19 4.16 2.20 28.85
CA ALA A 19 2.75 1.94 28.64
C ALA A 19 2.57 0.46 28.28
N ALA A 20 1.76 -0.27 29.06
CA ALA A 20 1.52 -1.68 28.81
C ALA A 20 0.50 -1.80 27.67
N ASP A 21 1.00 -1.82 26.44
CA ASP A 21 0.20 -2.14 25.27
C ASP A 21 -0.20 -3.61 25.33
N THR A 22 -1.51 -3.84 25.34
CA THR A 22 -2.09 -5.19 25.24
C THR A 22 -2.79 -5.31 23.90
N TRP A 23 -2.39 -6.31 23.12
CA TRP A 23 -3.00 -6.63 21.83
C TRP A 23 -3.90 -7.86 21.96
N SER A 24 -4.99 -7.86 21.20
CA SER A 24 -5.93 -8.98 21.05
C SER A 24 -6.56 -8.94 19.67
N ASP A 25 -7.12 -10.05 19.20
CA ASP A 25 -7.77 -10.16 17.90
C ASP A 25 -9.24 -10.57 18.10
N PRO A 26 -10.12 -9.62 18.52
CA PRO A 26 -11.47 -9.95 18.95
C PRO A 26 -12.35 -10.51 17.83
N PHE A 27 -12.08 -10.18 16.55
CA PHE A 27 -12.86 -10.62 15.39
C PHE A 27 -11.95 -10.83 14.16
N PRO A 28 -12.37 -11.60 13.15
CA PRO A 28 -11.64 -11.72 11.89
C PRO A 28 -11.38 -10.35 11.25
N GLY A 29 -10.13 -10.07 10.88
CA GLY A 29 -9.74 -8.77 10.29
C GLY A 29 -9.75 -7.59 11.26
N VAL A 30 -10.00 -7.79 12.57
CA VAL A 30 -10.04 -6.72 13.57
C VAL A 30 -9.11 -7.04 14.73
N ARG A 31 -8.09 -6.20 14.91
CA ARG A 31 -7.18 -6.23 16.05
C ARG A 31 -7.54 -5.12 17.02
N ARG A 32 -7.35 -5.34 18.32
CA ARG A 32 -7.55 -4.33 19.36
C ARG A 32 -6.27 -4.09 20.13
N LEU A 33 -5.86 -2.83 20.17
CA LEU A 33 -4.88 -2.29 21.11
C LEU A 33 -5.62 -1.71 22.32
N ARG A 34 -5.21 -2.14 23.52
CA ARG A 34 -5.51 -1.44 24.76
C ARG A 34 -4.21 -0.88 25.34
N ARG A 35 -4.12 0.43 25.45
CA ARG A 35 -2.98 1.14 26.03
C ARG A 35 -3.41 1.86 27.31
N VAL A 36 -2.79 1.48 28.43
CA VAL A 36 -3.00 2.14 29.72
C VAL A 36 -1.69 2.80 30.14
N THR A 37 -1.77 4.09 30.44
CA THR A 37 -0.67 4.86 31.04
C THR A 37 -1.09 5.32 32.44
N THR A 38 -0.22 6.08 33.11
CA THR A 38 -0.56 6.72 34.38
C THR A 38 -1.77 7.65 34.25
N THR A 39 -1.96 8.29 33.09
CA THR A 39 -2.97 9.34 32.87
C THR A 39 -3.99 9.03 31.77
N GLN A 40 -3.84 7.91 31.05
CA GLN A 40 -4.67 7.57 29.89
C GLN A 40 -5.16 6.12 29.93
N ASN A 41 -6.34 5.88 29.37
CA ASN A 41 -6.86 4.57 28.99
C ASN A 41 -7.39 4.70 27.57
N ILE A 42 -6.75 4.00 26.64
CA ILE A 42 -6.94 4.14 25.21
C ILE A 42 -7.33 2.76 24.67
N ASN A 43 -8.39 2.71 23.88
CA ASN A 43 -8.74 1.55 23.09
C ASN A 43 -8.71 1.93 21.62
N VAL A 44 -8.05 1.12 20.81
CA VAL A 44 -7.99 1.29 19.36
C VAL A 44 -8.36 -0.03 18.70
N LEU A 45 -9.28 0.02 17.74
CA LEU A 45 -9.45 -1.06 16.76
C LEU A 45 -8.61 -0.74 15.54
N VAL A 46 -7.83 -1.72 15.09
CA VAL A 46 -7.12 -1.72 13.81
C VAL A 46 -7.87 -2.70 12.92
N VAL A 47 -8.59 -2.17 11.95
CA VAL A 47 -9.53 -2.89 11.08
C VAL A 47 -8.91 -3.02 9.69
N ASP A 48 -8.69 -4.25 9.25
CA ASP A 48 -8.33 -4.56 7.87
C ASP A 48 -9.59 -4.54 7.01
N LEU A 49 -9.76 -3.49 6.21
CA LEU A 49 -10.91 -3.28 5.33
C LEU A 49 -10.93 -4.22 4.14
N CYS A 50 -9.84 -4.94 3.89
CA CYS A 50 -9.71 -5.95 2.85
C CYS A 50 -9.90 -7.39 3.36
N ALA A 51 -10.05 -7.57 4.67
CA ALA A 51 -10.35 -8.87 5.24
C ALA A 51 -11.77 -9.35 4.84
N PRO A 52 -11.96 -10.66 4.54
CA PRO A 52 -13.27 -11.20 4.16
C PRO A 52 -14.38 -10.91 5.17
N GLY A 53 -15.50 -10.40 4.69
CA GLY A 53 -16.66 -10.06 5.51
C GLY A 53 -16.48 -8.83 6.41
N VAL A 54 -15.40 -8.07 6.23
CA VAL A 54 -15.26 -6.76 6.87
C VAL A 54 -16.01 -5.70 6.07
N SER A 55 -16.90 -4.97 6.74
CA SER A 55 -17.53 -3.77 6.19
C SER A 55 -17.91 -2.77 7.28
N VAL A 56 -18.16 -1.53 6.85
CA VAL A 56 -18.49 -0.40 7.72
C VAL A 56 -20.00 -0.16 7.62
N ARG A 57 -20.62 0.18 8.74
CA ARG A 57 -22.01 0.64 8.79
C ARG A 57 -22.14 1.93 9.57
N ALA A 58 -22.62 2.97 8.90
CA ALA A 58 -23.05 4.21 9.52
C ALA A 58 -24.56 4.15 9.78
N THR A 59 -25.02 4.94 10.75
CA THR A 59 -26.43 4.96 11.15
C THR A 59 -27.34 5.44 10.02
N ALA A 60 -28.42 4.70 9.72
CA ALA A 60 -29.52 5.18 8.87
C ALA A 60 -30.54 6.00 9.71
N SER A 61 -31.39 6.81 9.06
CA SER A 61 -32.30 7.74 9.75
C SER A 61 -33.17 7.08 10.83
N GLY A 62 -33.76 5.91 10.54
CA GLY A 62 -34.57 5.14 11.50
C GLY A 62 -33.78 4.43 12.60
N GLU A 63 -32.45 4.47 12.52
CA GLU A 63 -31.52 3.83 13.46
C GLU A 63 -30.88 4.84 14.44
N LYS A 64 -31.17 6.14 14.28
CA LYS A 64 -30.60 7.23 15.10
C LYS A 64 -31.04 7.20 16.56
N GLN A 65 -30.42 8.04 17.38
CA GLN A 65 -30.77 8.21 18.80
C GLN A 65 -30.62 6.93 19.62
N ARG A 66 -29.40 6.36 19.59
CA ARG A 66 -29.07 5.12 20.31
C ARG A 66 -27.77 5.26 21.04
N THR A 67 -27.52 4.31 21.94
CA THR A 67 -26.16 4.09 22.46
C THR A 67 -25.37 3.25 21.45
N PRO A 68 -24.02 3.34 21.43
CA PRO A 68 -23.20 2.51 20.54
C PRO A 68 -23.50 1.01 20.65
N SER A 69 -23.72 0.50 21.87
CA SER A 69 -24.11 -0.91 22.05
C SER A 69 -25.48 -1.26 21.46
N SER A 70 -26.47 -0.39 21.60
CA SER A 70 -27.80 -0.62 21.03
C SER A 70 -27.76 -0.58 19.51
N PHE A 71 -27.00 0.34 18.93
CA PHE A 71 -26.79 0.41 17.48
C PHE A 71 -26.03 -0.83 16.97
N GLY A 72 -24.90 -1.18 17.59
CA GLY A 72 -24.10 -2.34 17.21
C GLY A 72 -24.93 -3.64 17.23
N GLY A 73 -25.74 -3.83 18.29
CA GLY A 73 -26.68 -4.95 18.36
C GLY A 73 -27.77 -4.91 17.29
N LEU A 74 -28.35 -3.74 17.01
CA LEU A 74 -29.39 -3.55 15.99
C LEU A 74 -28.90 -3.96 14.60
N VAL A 75 -27.69 -3.56 14.21
CA VAL A 75 -27.15 -3.78 12.86
C VAL A 75 -26.35 -5.08 12.75
N GLY A 76 -26.29 -5.89 13.81
CA GLY A 76 -25.55 -7.15 13.85
C GLY A 76 -24.03 -6.97 13.70
N ALA A 77 -23.49 -5.85 14.17
CA ALA A 77 -22.07 -5.53 14.09
C ALA A 77 -21.26 -6.16 15.22
N GLN A 78 -19.96 -6.35 14.96
CA GLN A 78 -18.99 -6.86 15.92
C GLN A 78 -18.42 -5.73 16.79
N ALA A 79 -18.34 -4.51 16.26
CA ALA A 79 -17.92 -3.34 17.03
C ALA A 79 -18.72 -2.09 16.64
N ALA A 80 -18.85 -1.15 17.57
CA ALA A 80 -19.46 0.16 17.30
C ALA A 80 -18.84 1.26 18.18
N ILE A 81 -18.73 2.46 17.62
CA ILE A 81 -18.39 3.70 18.32
C ILE A 81 -19.48 4.76 18.07
N ASN A 82 -19.49 5.82 18.89
CA ASN A 82 -20.25 7.02 18.57
C ASN A 82 -19.72 7.71 17.30
N GLY A 83 -20.56 8.52 16.65
CA GLY A 83 -20.23 9.26 15.45
C GLY A 83 -20.02 10.75 15.68
N ASP A 84 -20.70 11.53 14.86
CA ASP A 84 -20.58 12.98 14.70
C ASP A 84 -21.16 13.77 15.88
N PHE A 85 -20.83 15.07 15.92
CA PHE A 85 -21.45 16.06 16.77
C PHE A 85 -22.93 16.22 16.41
N PHE A 86 -23.73 16.64 17.39
CA PHE A 86 -25.17 16.71 17.21
C PHE A 86 -25.86 17.77 18.08
N SER A 87 -27.03 18.22 17.63
CA SER A 87 -27.91 19.13 18.36
C SER A 87 -28.71 18.40 19.44
N SER A 88 -29.39 19.14 20.33
CA SER A 88 -30.27 18.55 21.36
C SER A 88 -31.44 17.72 20.81
N THR A 89 -31.75 17.84 19.51
CA THR A 89 -32.78 17.05 18.81
C THR A 89 -32.20 15.87 18.04
N TYR A 90 -30.89 15.62 18.18
CA TYR A 90 -30.13 14.57 17.51
C TYR A 90 -30.14 14.68 15.99
N ASN A 91 -30.01 15.90 15.49
CA ASN A 91 -29.52 16.14 14.14
C ASN A 91 -28.00 16.21 14.17
N THR A 92 -27.35 15.59 13.20
CA THR A 92 -25.89 15.61 13.09
C THR A 92 -25.44 16.94 12.48
N ASN A 93 -24.28 17.41 12.93
CA ASN A 93 -23.71 18.65 12.42
C ASN A 93 -23.25 18.46 10.96
N GLY A 94 -22.54 17.38 10.68
CA GLY A 94 -22.11 17.01 9.33
C GLY A 94 -23.06 16.04 8.64
N PRO A 95 -22.81 15.77 7.35
CA PRO A 95 -23.59 14.81 6.57
C PRO A 95 -23.62 13.44 7.24
N ALA A 96 -24.80 12.81 7.21
CA ALA A 96 -24.98 11.45 7.70
C ALA A 96 -25.76 10.63 6.68
N MET A 97 -25.30 9.40 6.44
CA MET A 97 -25.91 8.46 5.51
C MET A 97 -25.71 7.04 6.03
N GLY A 98 -26.73 6.21 5.93
CA GLY A 98 -26.61 4.77 6.16
C GLY A 98 -27.41 4.00 5.13
N ASN A 99 -26.88 2.88 4.63
CA ASN A 99 -27.46 2.10 3.53
C ASN A 99 -27.81 2.94 2.28
N GLY A 100 -27.03 3.97 1.97
CA GLY A 100 -27.23 4.85 0.81
C GLY A 100 -28.31 5.92 0.97
N ALA A 101 -28.95 6.03 2.14
CA ALA A 101 -29.97 7.06 2.41
C ALA A 101 -29.40 8.17 3.31
N ALA A 102 -29.24 9.37 2.76
CA ALA A 102 -28.81 10.55 3.50
C ALA A 102 -29.93 11.07 4.42
N TRP A 103 -29.59 11.56 5.61
CA TRP A 103 -30.57 12.05 6.58
C TRP A 103 -30.09 13.12 7.59
N GLY A 104 -28.79 13.44 7.62
CA GLY A 104 -28.23 14.46 8.51
C GLY A 104 -27.36 15.47 7.76
N GLY A 105 -26.81 16.46 8.47
CA GLY A 105 -25.99 17.53 7.89
C GLY A 105 -26.67 18.90 7.95
N ASP A 106 -27.00 19.34 9.16
CA ASP A 106 -27.47 20.71 9.39
C ASP A 106 -26.31 21.70 9.10
N ASP A 107 -26.22 22.18 7.86
CA ASP A 107 -25.50 23.39 7.38
C ASP A 107 -24.18 23.76 8.09
N HIS A 108 -23.30 22.78 8.29
CA HIS A 108 -21.99 22.98 8.91
C HIS A 108 -20.86 22.54 7.97
N THR A 109 -20.42 23.49 7.15
CA THR A 109 -19.34 23.35 6.15
C THR A 109 -17.95 23.05 6.74
N TYR A 110 -17.82 23.04 8.07
CA TYR A 110 -16.59 22.73 8.80
C TYR A 110 -16.47 21.27 9.25
N VAL A 111 -17.44 20.41 8.90
CA VAL A 111 -17.42 18.98 9.22
C VAL A 111 -17.03 18.20 7.97
N ALA A 112 -16.01 17.35 8.07
CA ALA A 112 -15.55 16.52 6.96
C ALA A 112 -16.40 15.25 6.89
N PRO A 113 -17.00 14.92 5.73
CA PRO A 113 -17.73 13.67 5.55
C PRO A 113 -16.76 12.53 5.27
N VAL A 114 -16.65 11.55 6.18
CA VAL A 114 -15.98 10.28 5.87
C VAL A 114 -16.97 9.37 5.19
N GLN A 115 -16.63 8.91 3.99
CA GLN A 115 -17.56 8.25 3.09
C GLN A 115 -17.04 6.88 2.71
N PHE A 116 -17.93 5.89 2.76
CA PHE A 116 -17.65 4.52 2.35
C PHE A 116 -18.67 4.08 1.30
N GLY A 117 -18.19 3.40 0.27
CA GLY A 117 -18.99 2.76 -0.75
C GLY A 117 -18.32 1.50 -1.25
N PRO A 118 -18.90 0.82 -2.25
CA PRO A 118 -18.31 -0.37 -2.85
C PRO A 118 -16.90 -0.07 -3.37
N HIS A 119 -15.89 -0.68 -2.75
CA HIS A 119 -14.47 -0.52 -3.04
C HIS A 119 -13.94 0.93 -3.05
N GLN A 120 -14.60 1.84 -2.32
CA GLN A 120 -14.25 3.26 -2.33
C GLN A 120 -14.36 3.86 -0.94
N ILE A 121 -13.36 4.67 -0.62
CA ILE A 121 -13.30 5.47 0.61
C ILE A 121 -12.84 6.87 0.23
N ALA A 122 -13.46 7.87 0.85
CA ALA A 122 -13.04 9.26 0.68
C ALA A 122 -13.18 10.02 1.99
N ILE A 123 -12.21 10.91 2.20
CA ILE A 123 -12.17 11.85 3.32
C ILE A 123 -11.90 13.24 2.72
N PRO A 124 -12.91 13.87 2.08
CA PRO A 124 -12.71 15.18 1.48
C PRO A 124 -12.28 16.18 2.54
N GLU A 125 -11.31 17.02 2.21
CA GLU A 125 -10.91 18.11 3.10
C GLU A 125 -12.04 19.14 3.29
N HIS A 126 -12.05 19.76 4.47
CA HIS A 126 -12.91 20.89 4.81
C HIS A 126 -12.85 22.00 3.75
N GLY A 127 -13.99 22.61 3.43
CA GLY A 127 -14.07 23.76 2.51
C GLY A 127 -13.88 23.44 1.02
N GLY A 128 -13.61 22.17 0.67
CA GLY A 128 -13.70 21.71 -0.71
C GLY A 128 -15.16 21.51 -1.14
N THR A 129 -15.44 21.68 -2.43
CA THR A 129 -16.75 21.45 -3.07
C THR A 129 -17.23 19.97 -3.03
N GLY A 130 -16.59 19.11 -2.24
CA GLY A 130 -16.65 17.66 -2.38
C GLY A 130 -17.95 16.99 -1.92
N GLY A 131 -18.74 17.62 -1.03
CA GLY A 131 -20.03 17.10 -0.58
C GLY A 131 -20.04 15.62 -0.21
N VAL A 132 -21.22 15.00 -0.25
CA VAL A 132 -21.35 13.53 -0.23
C VAL A 132 -21.36 13.03 -1.68
N ALA A 133 -20.45 12.13 -2.00
CA ALA A 133 -20.27 11.56 -3.32
C ALA A 133 -21.44 10.64 -3.69
N PRO A 134 -21.85 10.58 -4.97
CA PRO A 134 -22.98 9.73 -5.41
C PRO A 134 -22.81 8.22 -5.16
N TRP A 135 -21.55 7.76 -5.11
CA TRP A 135 -21.22 6.37 -4.84
C TRP A 135 -21.28 6.00 -3.34
N ALA A 136 -21.32 7.00 -2.45
CA ALA A 136 -21.33 6.77 -1.02
C ALA A 136 -22.57 5.98 -0.60
N ARG A 137 -22.38 5.11 0.40
CA ARG A 137 -23.44 4.32 1.03
C ARG A 137 -23.46 4.52 2.54
N GLU A 138 -22.31 4.80 3.13
CA GLU A 138 -22.18 5.07 4.55
C GLU A 138 -21.41 6.38 4.71
N VAL A 139 -21.95 7.32 5.51
CA VAL A 139 -21.30 8.60 5.79
C VAL A 139 -21.42 8.96 7.25
N VAL A 140 -20.29 9.35 7.85
CA VAL A 140 -20.21 9.94 9.19
C VAL A 140 -19.39 11.23 9.14
N GLY A 141 -19.92 12.29 9.76
CA GLY A 141 -19.21 13.56 9.92
C GLY A 141 -18.18 13.51 11.05
N GLY A 142 -17.11 14.30 10.90
CA GLY A 142 -16.17 14.55 11.97
C GLY A 142 -15.48 15.91 11.85
N HIS A 143 -15.00 16.41 12.99
CA HIS A 143 -14.31 17.68 13.10
C HIS A 143 -13.42 17.72 14.36
N PRO A 144 -12.22 18.33 14.30
CA PRO A 144 -11.48 18.74 13.10
C PRO A 144 -10.73 17.57 12.47
N SER A 145 -10.21 17.76 11.26
CA SER A 145 -9.21 16.85 10.68
C SER A 145 -7.93 16.93 11.49
N LEU A 146 -7.39 15.78 11.86
CA LEU A 146 -6.20 15.63 12.70
C LEU A 146 -4.93 15.44 11.87
N LEU A 147 -5.02 14.61 10.83
CA LEU A 147 -3.96 14.33 9.86
C LEU A 147 -4.55 14.37 8.44
N ALA A 148 -3.76 14.84 7.48
CA ALA A 148 -4.05 14.72 6.04
C ALA A 148 -2.74 14.41 5.29
N GLY A 149 -2.70 13.30 4.55
CA GLY A 149 -1.49 12.90 3.81
C GLY A 149 -0.25 12.71 4.69
N GLY A 150 -0.44 12.25 5.93
CA GLY A 150 0.61 12.08 6.95
C GLY A 150 1.02 13.36 7.67
N VAL A 151 0.43 14.52 7.33
CA VAL A 151 0.75 15.82 7.91
C VAL A 151 -0.28 16.21 8.97
N ARG A 152 0.19 16.57 10.17
CA ARG A 152 -0.66 17.09 11.24
C ARG A 152 -1.28 18.44 10.85
N ARG A 153 -2.57 18.61 11.09
CA ARG A 153 -3.26 19.89 10.86
C ARG A 153 -2.97 20.89 11.97
N ASP A 154 -2.99 22.16 11.61
CA ASP A 154 -2.97 23.27 12.56
C ASP A 154 -4.42 23.63 12.94
N TYR A 155 -4.68 23.74 14.23
CA TYR A 155 -5.99 24.05 14.80
C TYR A 155 -6.13 25.54 15.16
N ASN A 156 -5.12 26.37 14.90
CA ASN A 156 -5.12 27.82 15.17
C ASN A 156 -5.55 28.16 16.62
N GLY A 157 -5.20 27.31 17.59
CA GLY A 157 -5.54 27.51 19.00
C GLY A 157 -6.99 27.24 19.37
N ASP A 158 -7.77 26.52 18.55
CA ASP A 158 -9.14 26.13 18.88
C ASP A 158 -9.22 25.49 20.28
N SER A 159 -10.11 26.02 21.12
CA SER A 159 -10.39 25.52 22.47
C SER A 159 -10.77 24.04 22.48
N LEU A 160 -11.46 23.55 21.44
CA LEU A 160 -11.79 22.13 21.27
C LEU A 160 -10.53 21.28 21.17
N CYS A 161 -9.42 21.81 20.66
CA CYS A 161 -8.18 21.08 20.47
C CYS A 161 -7.11 21.32 21.53
N THR A 162 -7.12 22.47 22.19
CA THR A 162 -6.19 22.78 23.29
C THR A 162 -6.63 22.16 24.62
N ALA A 163 -7.93 21.95 24.83
CA ALA A 163 -8.45 21.27 26.01
C ALA A 163 -8.27 19.74 25.96
N ARG A 164 -8.06 19.13 27.13
CA ARG A 164 -8.06 17.67 27.28
C ARG A 164 -9.47 17.16 27.50
N HIS A 165 -9.89 16.21 26.68
CA HIS A 165 -11.21 15.58 26.78
C HIS A 165 -11.13 14.08 26.48
N PRO A 166 -12.14 13.29 26.90
CA PRO A 166 -12.41 12.02 26.24
C PRO A 166 -12.57 12.26 24.74
N ARG A 167 -11.99 11.41 23.92
CA ARG A 167 -11.98 11.57 22.46
C ARG A 167 -12.47 10.31 21.80
N THR A 168 -13.21 10.48 20.71
CA THR A 168 -13.44 9.45 19.71
C THR A 168 -12.86 9.97 18.41
N ALA A 169 -12.17 9.11 17.66
CA ALA A 169 -11.60 9.49 16.37
C ALA A 169 -11.40 8.27 15.48
N ILE A 170 -11.28 8.54 14.19
CA ILE A 170 -10.94 7.55 13.18
C ILE A 170 -9.74 7.99 12.36
N GLY A 171 -9.03 7.04 11.76
CA GLY A 171 -7.94 7.33 10.86
C GLY A 171 -7.69 6.19 9.88
N PHE A 172 -6.88 6.43 8.87
CA PHE A 172 -6.66 5.50 7.77
C PHE A 172 -5.17 5.37 7.43
N SER A 173 -4.73 4.17 7.04
CA SER A 173 -3.42 4.00 6.38
C SER A 173 -3.37 4.80 5.08
N ALA A 174 -2.17 5.09 4.55
CA ALA A 174 -2.03 5.87 3.31
C ALA A 174 -2.77 5.26 2.10
N ASP A 175 -2.93 3.95 2.06
CA ASP A 175 -3.65 3.22 1.01
C ASP A 175 -5.12 2.93 1.35
N HIS A 176 -5.64 3.51 2.44
CA HIS A 176 -7.00 3.35 2.99
C HIS A 176 -7.46 1.91 3.20
N THR A 177 -6.55 0.93 3.23
CA THR A 177 -6.88 -0.48 3.52
C THR A 177 -7.02 -0.77 5.01
N THR A 178 -6.45 0.07 5.88
CA THR A 178 -6.58 -0.05 7.32
C THR A 178 -7.38 1.11 7.88
N LEU A 179 -8.44 0.82 8.63
CA LEU A 179 -9.20 1.78 9.42
C LEU A 179 -8.82 1.65 10.90
N PHE A 180 -8.39 2.75 11.49
CA PHE A 180 -8.14 2.90 12.92
C PHE A 180 -9.37 3.55 13.58
N MET A 181 -9.90 2.96 14.65
CA MET A 181 -10.99 3.54 15.43
C MET A 181 -10.56 3.65 16.89
N ALA A 182 -10.42 4.87 17.40
CA ALA A 182 -9.89 5.12 18.74
C ALA A 182 -10.94 5.73 19.67
N VAL A 183 -10.97 5.24 20.91
CA VAL A 183 -11.61 5.94 22.04
C VAL A 183 -10.60 6.14 23.17
N VAL A 184 -10.61 7.35 23.74
CA VAL A 184 -9.74 7.77 24.83
C VAL A 184 -10.62 8.22 26.00
N ASP A 185 -10.43 7.62 27.17
CA ASP A 185 -11.13 8.05 28.38
C ASP A 185 -10.60 9.39 28.89
N GLY A 186 -11.45 10.14 29.60
CA GLY A 186 -11.08 11.43 30.17
C GLY A 186 -12.02 11.89 31.29
N ARG A 187 -11.78 13.08 31.83
CA ARG A 187 -12.60 13.72 32.90
C ARG A 187 -12.64 12.94 34.22
N THR A 188 -11.61 12.17 34.52
CA THR A 188 -11.43 11.55 35.84
C THR A 188 -10.07 11.94 36.42
N SER A 189 -9.87 11.73 37.74
CA SER A 189 -8.60 12.06 38.40
C SER A 189 -7.40 11.25 37.88
N THR A 190 -7.65 10.09 37.25
CA THR A 190 -6.60 9.20 36.72
C THR A 190 -6.62 9.08 35.20
N ARG A 191 -7.69 9.53 34.54
CA ARG A 191 -7.84 9.57 33.07
C ARG A 191 -8.21 10.99 32.67
N ILE A 192 -7.24 11.72 32.15
CA ILE A 192 -7.39 13.16 31.90
C ILE A 192 -7.84 13.47 30.48
N GLY A 193 -7.79 12.50 29.56
CA GLY A 193 -8.10 12.68 28.15
C GLY A 193 -6.96 13.31 27.36
N MET A 194 -7.20 13.54 26.07
CA MET A 194 -6.19 14.02 25.12
C MET A 194 -6.56 15.38 24.51
N THR A 195 -5.53 16.16 24.19
CA THR A 195 -5.62 17.26 23.22
C THR A 195 -5.69 16.70 21.79
N CYS A 196 -6.03 17.53 20.80
CA CYS A 196 -5.98 17.09 19.40
C CYS A 196 -4.54 16.75 18.98
N ASP A 197 -3.53 17.48 19.46
CA ASP A 197 -2.12 17.21 19.13
C ASP A 197 -1.67 15.83 19.61
N GLU A 198 -2.04 15.44 20.84
CA GLU A 198 -1.75 14.11 21.37
C GLU A 198 -2.51 13.02 20.62
N LEU A 199 -3.74 13.30 20.23
CA LEU A 199 -4.54 12.39 19.43
C LEU A 199 -3.95 12.20 18.03
N SER A 200 -3.50 13.27 17.36
CA SER A 200 -2.75 13.19 16.10
C SER A 200 -1.49 12.34 16.26
N ALA A 201 -0.72 12.55 17.34
CA ALA A 201 0.48 11.77 17.61
C ALA A 201 0.18 10.28 17.83
N LEU A 202 -0.97 9.94 18.46
CA LEU A 202 -1.44 8.57 18.56
C LEU A 202 -1.67 7.97 17.16
N PHE A 203 -2.40 8.65 16.28
CA PHE A 203 -2.68 8.18 14.92
C PHE A 203 -1.41 8.07 14.06
N THR A 204 -0.50 9.05 14.13
CA THR A 204 0.81 8.96 13.47
C THR A 204 1.58 7.72 13.95
N GLY A 205 1.60 7.46 15.26
CA GLY A 205 2.26 6.29 15.84
C GLY A 205 1.60 4.96 15.48
N LEU A 206 0.33 4.96 15.08
CA LEU A 206 -0.39 3.79 14.55
C LEU A 206 -0.16 3.57 13.06
N GLY A 207 0.44 4.53 12.34
CA GLY A 207 0.67 4.48 10.90
C GLY A 207 -0.46 5.09 10.07
N ALA A 208 -1.32 5.91 10.66
CA ALA A 208 -2.34 6.63 9.91
C ALA A 208 -1.74 7.78 9.09
N SER A 209 -2.15 7.88 7.83
CA SER A 209 -1.91 9.03 6.95
C SER A 209 -2.98 10.10 7.14
N ASP A 210 -4.24 9.68 7.24
CA ASP A 210 -5.39 10.56 7.43
C ASP A 210 -6.05 10.25 8.77
N ALA A 211 -6.53 11.28 9.47
CA ALA A 211 -7.25 11.09 10.72
C ALA A 211 -8.24 12.24 10.98
N LEU A 212 -9.34 11.91 11.63
CA LEU A 212 -10.46 12.82 11.88
C LEU A 212 -11.01 12.61 13.29
N ASN A 213 -11.18 13.71 14.03
CA ASN A 213 -11.84 13.69 15.31
C ASN A 213 -13.36 13.56 15.14
N LEU A 214 -14.00 12.77 16.00
CA LEU A 214 -15.46 12.62 16.10
C LEU A 214 -15.97 13.25 17.40
N ASP A 215 -17.27 13.14 17.70
CA ASP A 215 -17.80 13.66 18.95
C ASP A 215 -17.14 12.98 20.17
N GLY A 216 -16.82 13.79 21.17
CA GLY A 216 -16.02 13.39 22.33
C GLY A 216 -16.80 13.44 23.64
N GLY A 217 -16.06 13.59 24.74
CA GLY A 217 -16.65 13.84 26.04
C GLY A 217 -17.55 12.70 26.53
N GLY A 218 -18.80 13.00 26.87
CA GLY A 218 -19.76 12.00 27.35
C GLY A 218 -20.23 11.05 26.24
N SER A 219 -20.07 11.43 24.98
CA SER A 219 -20.40 10.62 23.81
C SER A 219 -19.38 9.51 23.56
N THR A 220 -18.13 9.68 24.03
CA THR A 220 -17.04 8.72 23.80
C THR A 220 -17.33 7.35 24.39
N ALA A 221 -17.64 6.40 23.49
CA ALA A 221 -17.86 5.02 23.84
C ALA A 221 -17.50 4.08 22.69
N MET A 222 -16.87 2.95 23.03
CA MET A 222 -16.65 1.81 22.13
C MET A 222 -17.29 0.57 22.74
N TRP A 223 -18.06 -0.13 21.92
CA TRP A 223 -18.69 -1.39 22.26
C TRP A 223 -18.20 -2.49 21.34
N LEU A 224 -17.95 -3.68 21.90
CA LEU A 224 -17.64 -4.90 21.16
C LEU A 224 -18.66 -6.00 21.49
N ALA A 225 -19.13 -6.71 20.47
CA ALA A 225 -19.99 -7.87 20.63
C ALA A 225 -19.33 -8.91 21.55
N GLY A 226 -20.12 -9.50 22.46
CA GLY A 226 -19.65 -10.47 23.45
C GLY A 226 -18.81 -9.89 24.61
N THR A 227 -18.25 -8.69 24.48
CA THR A 227 -17.46 -8.03 25.55
C THR A 227 -18.24 -6.93 26.26
N GLY A 228 -19.05 -6.17 25.53
CA GLY A 228 -19.72 -4.97 26.05
C GLY A 228 -18.91 -3.68 25.77
N VAL A 229 -19.15 -2.66 26.58
CA VAL A 229 -18.44 -1.38 26.49
C VAL A 229 -17.01 -1.56 27.03
N VAL A 230 -16.00 -1.17 26.25
CA VAL A 230 -14.58 -1.48 26.55
C VAL A 230 -13.77 -0.30 27.09
N ASN A 231 -14.37 0.87 27.17
CA ASN A 231 -13.82 2.07 27.77
C ASN A 231 -14.66 2.49 28.99
N ASN A 232 -14.31 3.58 29.68
CA ASN A 232 -15.06 4.11 30.81
C ASN A 232 -15.74 5.44 30.41
N PRO A 233 -17.02 5.41 29.98
CA PRO A 233 -17.75 6.61 29.59
C PRO A 233 -17.74 7.68 30.69
N SER A 234 -17.45 8.93 30.32
CA SER A 234 -17.28 10.00 31.31
C SER A 234 -18.56 10.41 32.04
N ASP A 235 -19.73 10.06 31.50
CA ASP A 235 -21.03 10.25 32.16
C ASP A 235 -21.40 9.06 33.08
N GLY A 236 -20.47 8.10 33.28
CA GLY A 236 -20.67 6.87 34.05
C GLY A 236 -21.36 5.74 33.28
N GLN A 237 -22.03 6.06 32.18
CA GLN A 237 -22.62 5.13 31.21
C GLN A 237 -22.46 5.69 29.80
N GLN A 238 -22.52 4.84 28.78
CA GLN A 238 -22.54 5.30 27.39
C GLN A 238 -23.78 6.17 27.13
N ARG A 239 -23.59 7.32 26.48
CA ARG A 239 -24.67 8.24 26.15
C ARG A 239 -25.47 7.77 24.94
N VAL A 240 -26.74 8.14 24.88
CA VAL A 240 -27.51 8.12 23.62
C VAL A 240 -26.97 9.24 22.73
N VAL A 241 -26.57 8.91 21.51
CA VAL A 241 -25.99 9.84 20.53
C VAL A 241 -26.78 9.80 19.22
N ALA A 242 -26.54 10.79 18.34
CA ALA A 242 -27.30 10.91 17.10
C ALA A 242 -26.96 9.80 16.09
N ASN A 243 -25.68 9.57 15.84
CA ASN A 243 -25.20 8.55 14.90
C ASN A 243 -23.94 7.83 15.41
N HIS A 244 -23.52 6.84 14.65
CA HIS A 244 -22.53 5.85 15.02
C HIS A 244 -21.75 5.38 13.79
N LEU A 245 -20.61 4.75 14.03
CA LEU A 245 -19.89 3.96 13.05
C LEU A 245 -19.67 2.56 13.62
N ALA A 246 -20.03 1.53 12.86
CA ALA A 246 -19.91 0.13 13.26
C ALA A 246 -19.12 -0.69 12.26
N ILE A 247 -18.49 -1.75 12.74
CA ILE A 247 -17.75 -2.73 11.94
C ILE A 247 -18.49 -4.06 11.97
N ARG A 248 -18.84 -4.53 10.78
CA ARG A 248 -19.16 -5.94 10.54
C ARG A 248 -17.87 -6.64 10.19
N ALA A 249 -17.65 -7.82 10.77
CA ALA A 249 -16.44 -8.62 10.65
C ALA A 249 -16.84 -10.11 10.78
N THR A 250 -17.50 -10.62 9.75
CA THR A 250 -18.07 -11.98 9.74
C THR A 250 -17.05 -13.08 9.43
N GLY A 251 -15.85 -12.71 8.94
CA GLY A 251 -14.79 -13.62 8.52
C GLY A 251 -15.04 -14.31 7.18
N SER A 252 -16.14 -13.98 6.50
CA SER A 252 -16.49 -14.51 5.18
C SER A 252 -17.42 -13.55 4.44
N GLY A 253 -17.38 -13.61 3.10
CA GLY A 253 -18.08 -12.67 2.24
C GLY A 253 -17.17 -11.55 1.74
N GLU A 254 -17.77 -10.61 1.00
CA GLU A 254 -17.06 -9.54 0.33
C GLU A 254 -16.50 -8.51 1.32
N ALA A 255 -15.27 -8.06 1.06
CA ALA A 255 -14.66 -6.91 1.73
C ALA A 255 -15.14 -5.61 1.06
N GLN A 256 -16.36 -5.20 1.41
CA GLN A 256 -17.14 -4.21 0.65
C GLN A 256 -16.45 -2.86 0.44
N HIS A 257 -15.56 -2.46 1.36
CA HIS A 257 -14.88 -1.17 1.31
C HIS A 257 -13.38 -1.29 1.09
N CYS A 258 -12.87 -2.48 0.77
CA CYS A 258 -11.48 -2.63 0.34
C CYS A 258 -11.26 -1.78 -0.91
N PRO A 259 -10.43 -0.72 -0.85
CA PRO A 259 -10.26 0.19 -1.97
C PRO A 259 -9.85 -0.56 -3.24
N ALA A 260 -10.57 -0.32 -4.33
CA ALA A 260 -10.15 -0.81 -5.65
C ALA A 260 -8.82 -0.13 -5.97
N ARG A 261 -7.78 -0.94 -6.21
CA ARG A 261 -6.49 -0.41 -6.62
C ARG A 261 -6.35 -0.46 -8.13
N GLU A 262 -6.02 0.65 -8.75
CA GLU A 262 -5.79 0.69 -10.19
C GLU A 262 -4.46 0.04 -10.54
N LEU A 263 -4.49 -0.99 -11.39
CA LEU A 263 -3.31 -1.53 -12.05
C LEU A 263 -3.21 -0.86 -13.42
N ALA A 264 -2.28 0.10 -13.55
CA ALA A 264 -2.09 0.82 -14.79
C ALA A 264 -0.60 1.04 -15.08
N ALA A 265 -0.27 1.02 -16.37
CA ALA A 265 1.06 1.30 -16.85
C ALA A 265 1.00 2.01 -18.20
N THR A 266 2.02 2.81 -18.51
CA THR A 266 2.25 3.37 -19.84
C THR A 266 3.62 2.93 -20.35
N ALA A 267 3.76 2.74 -21.65
CA ALA A 267 5.03 2.35 -22.25
C ALA A 267 6.01 3.53 -22.20
N SER A 268 7.24 3.28 -21.76
CA SER A 268 8.29 4.29 -21.69
C SER A 268 9.39 4.03 -22.73
N ALA A 269 10.05 2.88 -22.63
CA ALA A 269 11.11 2.47 -23.54
C ALA A 269 11.23 0.95 -23.62
N MET A 270 11.86 0.44 -24.67
CA MET A 270 12.23 -0.96 -24.78
C MET A 270 13.47 -1.12 -25.64
N ASP A 271 14.13 -2.26 -25.49
CA ASP A 271 15.20 -2.72 -26.37
C ASP A 271 15.16 -4.24 -26.47
N ALA A 272 15.43 -4.74 -27.66
CA ALA A 272 15.40 -6.16 -27.99
C ALA A 272 16.33 -6.42 -29.18
N PRO A 273 16.91 -7.62 -29.29
CA PRO A 273 17.69 -7.99 -30.46
C PRO A 273 16.79 -7.97 -31.71
N LEU A 274 17.23 -7.32 -32.78
CA LEU A 274 16.51 -7.31 -34.06
C LEU A 274 16.77 -8.57 -34.88
N GLU A 275 17.98 -9.12 -34.76
CA GLU A 275 18.43 -10.31 -35.46
C GLU A 275 19.21 -11.22 -34.50
N LEU A 276 19.02 -12.53 -34.65
CA LEU A 276 19.77 -13.57 -33.92
C LEU A 276 20.10 -14.73 -34.86
N THR A 277 21.17 -15.47 -34.57
CA THR A 277 21.41 -16.78 -35.18
C THR A 277 20.78 -17.87 -34.32
N SER A 278 20.37 -18.99 -34.90
CA SER A 278 19.84 -20.16 -34.18
C SER A 278 20.70 -20.52 -32.96
N GLY A 279 20.08 -20.58 -31.78
CA GLY A 279 20.72 -20.84 -30.48
C GLY A 279 21.48 -19.67 -29.85
N GLU A 280 21.53 -18.49 -30.49
CA GLU A 280 22.13 -17.29 -29.92
C GLU A 280 21.26 -16.71 -28.79
N GLU A 281 21.90 -16.21 -27.74
CA GLU A 281 21.22 -15.53 -26.63
C GLU A 281 21.21 -14.01 -26.85
N GLY A 282 20.04 -13.40 -26.71
CA GLY A 282 19.86 -11.95 -26.71
C GLY A 282 19.21 -11.47 -25.42
N VAL A 283 19.45 -10.22 -25.03
CA VAL A 283 18.84 -9.62 -23.85
C VAL A 283 17.75 -8.65 -24.28
N VAL A 284 16.60 -8.75 -23.62
CA VAL A 284 15.47 -7.83 -23.77
C VAL A 284 15.26 -7.07 -22.48
N TRP A 285 14.94 -5.79 -22.60
CA TRP A 285 14.40 -5.04 -21.47
C TRP A 285 13.23 -4.15 -21.89
N LEU A 286 12.26 -4.01 -20.99
CA LEU A 286 11.13 -3.10 -21.09
C LEU A 286 11.17 -2.12 -19.92
N GLU A 287 10.89 -0.85 -20.21
CA GLU A 287 10.61 0.19 -19.22
C GLU A 287 9.16 0.67 -19.38
N LEU A 288 8.39 0.54 -18.31
CA LEU A 288 7.01 1.03 -18.22
C LEU A 288 6.88 1.97 -17.03
N GLU A 289 6.13 3.05 -17.18
CA GLU A 289 5.78 3.93 -16.07
C GLU A 289 4.58 3.37 -15.32
N ASN A 290 4.68 3.30 -13.99
CA ASN A 290 3.59 2.87 -13.12
C ASN A 290 2.61 4.03 -12.90
N THR A 291 1.51 4.03 -13.64
CA THR A 291 0.47 5.05 -13.53
C THR A 291 -0.70 4.60 -12.65
N GLY A 292 -0.61 3.43 -12.02
CA GLY A 292 -1.61 2.91 -11.10
C GLY A 292 -1.27 3.19 -9.63
N ASP A 293 -2.05 2.60 -8.72
CA ASP A 293 -1.95 2.81 -7.27
C ASP A 293 -1.20 1.68 -6.54
N VAL A 294 -0.74 0.68 -7.29
CA VAL A 294 -0.07 -0.51 -6.75
C VAL A 294 1.40 -0.50 -7.12
N ALA A 295 2.27 -0.55 -6.12
CA ALA A 295 3.69 -0.77 -6.35
C ALA A 295 3.92 -2.15 -6.99
N TRP A 296 4.70 -2.19 -8.07
CA TRP A 296 5.08 -3.44 -8.71
C TRP A 296 6.22 -4.06 -7.94
N THR A 297 6.09 -5.33 -7.54
CA THR A 297 7.12 -6.04 -6.78
C THR A 297 7.35 -7.43 -7.37
N SER A 298 8.53 -8.01 -7.10
CA SER A 298 8.92 -9.32 -7.65
C SER A 298 8.03 -10.49 -7.23
N GLY A 299 7.31 -10.34 -6.11
CA GLY A 299 6.38 -11.35 -5.60
C GLY A 299 5.02 -11.36 -6.29
N ILE A 300 4.63 -10.28 -6.99
CA ILE A 300 3.23 -10.10 -7.42
C ILE A 300 3.07 -9.64 -8.87
N THR A 301 4.07 -8.94 -9.44
CA THR A 301 4.01 -8.39 -10.80
C THR A 301 5.03 -9.10 -11.68
N ARG A 302 4.62 -9.45 -12.90
CA ARG A 302 5.44 -10.14 -13.90
C ARG A 302 5.22 -9.57 -15.29
N VAL A 303 6.19 -9.81 -16.17
CA VAL A 303 5.94 -9.85 -17.61
C VAL A 303 5.31 -11.20 -17.93
N GLY A 304 4.31 -11.21 -18.81
CA GLY A 304 3.74 -12.43 -19.37
C GLY A 304 3.61 -12.35 -20.89
N THR A 305 3.63 -13.50 -21.55
CA THR A 305 3.47 -13.62 -23.00
C THR A 305 2.03 -13.32 -23.42
N GLN A 306 1.90 -12.67 -24.57
CA GLN A 306 0.64 -12.23 -25.14
C GLN A 306 0.56 -12.59 -26.63
N ASP A 307 -0.66 -12.47 -27.15
CA ASP A 307 -1.02 -12.72 -28.55
C ASP A 307 -0.53 -14.08 -29.09
N PRO A 308 -1.05 -15.21 -28.58
CA PRO A 308 -2.11 -15.33 -27.55
C PRO A 308 -1.64 -15.16 -26.10
N GLN A 309 -2.55 -14.73 -25.23
CA GLN A 309 -2.31 -14.66 -23.79
C GLN A 309 -1.81 -16.02 -23.26
N ASP A 310 -0.77 -16.00 -22.43
CA ASP A 310 -0.20 -17.17 -21.76
C ASP A 310 0.45 -18.21 -22.70
N ARG A 311 0.72 -17.88 -23.97
CA ARG A 311 1.42 -18.80 -24.88
C ARG A 311 2.82 -19.15 -24.37
N GLU A 312 3.27 -20.36 -24.65
CA GLU A 312 4.68 -20.71 -24.46
C GLU A 312 5.53 -20.02 -25.54
N SER A 313 6.60 -19.33 -25.14
CA SER A 313 7.51 -18.67 -26.09
C SER A 313 8.52 -19.66 -26.66
N ALA A 314 8.75 -19.59 -27.98
CA ALA A 314 9.82 -20.37 -28.64
C ALA A 314 11.22 -19.96 -28.18
N PHE A 315 11.35 -18.78 -27.57
CA PHE A 315 12.61 -18.24 -27.05
C PHE A 315 12.86 -18.57 -25.57
N PHE A 316 11.97 -19.35 -24.96
CA PHE A 316 12.06 -19.73 -23.55
C PHE A 316 13.31 -20.59 -23.28
N LYS A 317 13.98 -20.26 -22.17
CA LYS A 317 15.02 -21.07 -21.58
C LYS A 317 14.88 -21.05 -20.06
N ALA A 318 14.83 -22.24 -19.46
CA ALA A 318 14.45 -22.42 -18.05
C ALA A 318 15.38 -21.72 -17.05
N GLU A 319 16.65 -21.50 -17.42
CA GLU A 319 17.60 -20.77 -16.56
C GLU A 319 17.35 -19.25 -16.52
N ASN A 320 16.66 -18.71 -17.53
CA ASN A 320 16.51 -17.26 -17.75
C ASN A 320 15.09 -16.76 -17.49
N TRP A 321 14.10 -17.65 -17.46
CA TRP A 321 12.68 -17.35 -17.33
C TRP A 321 12.09 -18.06 -16.11
N ILE A 322 11.04 -17.48 -15.52
CA ILE A 322 10.31 -18.13 -14.42
C ILE A 322 9.52 -19.34 -14.93
N ALA A 323 8.89 -19.21 -16.10
CA ALA A 323 8.14 -20.25 -16.79
C ALA A 323 8.05 -19.93 -18.29
N PRO A 324 7.65 -20.87 -19.17
CA PRO A 324 7.57 -20.64 -20.63
C PRO A 324 6.74 -19.43 -21.09
N ASN A 325 5.83 -18.96 -20.23
CA ASN A 325 4.96 -17.81 -20.47
C ASN A 325 5.20 -16.66 -19.47
N ARG A 326 6.25 -16.74 -18.65
CA ARG A 326 6.62 -15.76 -17.62
C ARG A 326 8.12 -15.48 -17.65
N PRO A 327 8.57 -14.47 -18.40
CA PRO A 327 9.99 -14.13 -18.45
C PRO A 327 10.54 -13.71 -17.09
N THR A 328 10.03 -12.61 -16.52
CA THR A 328 10.73 -11.94 -15.41
C THR A 328 9.79 -11.13 -14.50
N PRO A 329 10.12 -10.95 -13.20
CA PRO A 329 9.58 -9.88 -12.37
C PRO A 329 10.15 -8.50 -12.76
N PRO A 330 9.70 -7.40 -12.14
CA PRO A 330 10.44 -6.14 -12.22
C PRO A 330 11.83 -6.30 -11.58
N ASP A 331 12.84 -5.64 -12.17
CA ASP A 331 14.23 -5.65 -11.70
C ASP A 331 14.35 -5.08 -10.28
N MET A 332 13.48 -4.11 -9.93
CA MET A 332 13.32 -3.53 -8.60
C MET A 332 11.86 -3.16 -8.33
N THR A 333 11.51 -2.97 -7.06
CA THR A 333 10.19 -2.43 -6.69
C THR A 333 9.95 -1.08 -7.35
N SER A 334 8.81 -0.97 -8.05
CA SER A 334 8.42 0.24 -8.78
C SER A 334 7.17 0.83 -8.14
N ALA A 335 7.32 1.88 -7.34
CA ALA A 335 6.21 2.59 -6.71
C ALA A 335 5.30 3.29 -7.76
N PRO A 336 4.05 3.62 -7.42
CA PRO A 336 3.24 4.55 -8.22
C PRO A 336 4.01 5.81 -8.63
N GLY A 337 3.89 6.19 -9.89
CA GLY A 337 4.59 7.32 -10.52
C GLY A 337 6.06 7.07 -10.88
N SER A 338 6.60 5.86 -10.68
CA SER A 338 7.97 5.51 -11.05
C SER A 338 8.04 4.65 -12.32
N VAL A 339 9.19 4.68 -13.01
CA VAL A 339 9.46 3.78 -14.14
C VAL A 339 10.02 2.46 -13.61
N GLY A 340 9.35 1.36 -13.95
CA GLY A 340 9.81 0.01 -13.68
C GLY A 340 10.50 -0.60 -14.88
N ARG A 341 11.67 -1.21 -14.66
CA ARG A 341 12.41 -1.99 -15.66
C ARG A 341 12.19 -3.48 -15.45
N PHE A 342 12.05 -4.20 -16.55
CA PHE A 342 11.93 -5.66 -16.61
C PHE A 342 12.95 -6.18 -17.60
N THR A 343 13.92 -6.98 -17.14
CA THR A 343 15.00 -7.51 -17.96
C THR A 343 14.96 -9.04 -18.00
N TRP A 344 15.12 -9.64 -19.19
CA TRP A 344 15.26 -11.09 -19.36
C TRP A 344 16.11 -11.42 -20.59
N ALA A 345 16.65 -12.64 -20.62
CA ALA A 345 17.34 -13.18 -21.78
C ALA A 345 16.42 -14.08 -22.60
N MET A 346 16.61 -14.08 -23.92
CA MET A 346 15.89 -14.89 -24.90
C MET A 346 16.91 -15.72 -25.67
N VAL A 347 16.56 -16.97 -26.01
CA VAL A 347 17.44 -17.82 -26.83
C VAL A 347 16.74 -18.13 -28.14
N ALA A 348 17.39 -17.81 -29.26
CA ALA A 348 16.79 -18.01 -30.56
C ALA A 348 16.49 -19.50 -30.81
N PRO A 349 15.26 -19.86 -31.25
CA PRO A 349 14.95 -21.23 -31.61
C PRO A 349 15.81 -21.68 -32.80
N GLU A 350 16.01 -22.99 -32.92
CA GLU A 350 16.69 -23.55 -34.10
C GLU A 350 15.78 -23.44 -35.32
N VAL A 351 16.25 -22.78 -36.39
CA VAL A 351 15.53 -22.62 -37.65
C VAL A 351 16.37 -23.12 -38.82
N THR A 352 15.71 -23.70 -39.83
CA THR A 352 16.37 -24.17 -41.06
C THR A 352 16.37 -23.12 -42.17
N GLU A 353 15.48 -22.13 -42.07
CA GLU A 353 15.40 -20.97 -42.96
C GLU A 353 15.25 -19.69 -42.14
N THR A 354 15.68 -18.55 -42.69
CA THR A 354 15.52 -17.25 -42.00
C THR A 354 14.04 -17.01 -41.70
N THR A 355 13.70 -16.90 -40.41
CA THR A 355 12.32 -16.84 -39.94
C THR A 355 12.13 -15.63 -39.03
N THR A 356 11.05 -14.88 -39.22
CA THR A 356 10.68 -13.76 -38.33
C THR A 356 9.72 -14.24 -37.26
N PHE A 357 9.98 -13.88 -36.01
CA PHE A 357 9.12 -14.14 -34.87
C PHE A 357 8.63 -12.82 -34.28
N ASP A 358 7.32 -12.69 -34.09
CA ASP A 358 6.72 -11.59 -33.34
C ASP A 358 6.47 -12.04 -31.90
N GLU A 359 7.20 -11.46 -30.96
CA GLU A 359 7.07 -11.74 -29.54
C GLU A 359 6.36 -10.58 -28.84
N THR A 360 5.13 -10.83 -28.40
CA THR A 360 4.32 -9.86 -27.65
C THR A 360 4.29 -10.19 -26.17
N PHE A 361 4.43 -9.15 -25.33
CA PHE A 361 4.44 -9.23 -23.88
C PHE A 361 3.54 -8.16 -23.25
N GLN A 362 3.05 -8.40 -22.04
CA GLN A 362 2.30 -7.43 -21.24
C GLN A 362 2.53 -7.68 -19.75
N LEU A 363 2.28 -6.68 -18.91
CA LEU A 363 2.32 -6.86 -17.46
C LEU A 363 1.12 -7.66 -16.97
N VAL A 364 1.37 -8.51 -15.98
CA VAL A 364 0.36 -9.28 -15.26
C VAL A 364 0.61 -9.16 -13.76
N GLN A 365 -0.46 -8.91 -13.02
CA GLN A 365 -0.50 -9.06 -11.59
C GLN A 365 -1.04 -10.45 -11.29
N GLU A 366 -0.19 -11.33 -10.76
CA GLU A 366 -0.50 -12.76 -10.61
C GLU A 366 -1.78 -12.97 -9.76
N GLY A 367 -2.70 -13.78 -10.29
CA GLY A 367 -4.00 -14.05 -9.66
C GLY A 367 -4.98 -12.86 -9.67
N VAL A 368 -4.63 -11.73 -10.29
CA VAL A 368 -5.46 -10.52 -10.32
C VAL A 368 -5.88 -10.16 -11.75
N ALA A 369 -4.98 -9.61 -12.57
CA ALA A 369 -5.32 -9.10 -13.90
C ALA A 369 -4.08 -8.83 -14.78
N TRP A 370 -4.29 -8.84 -16.09
CA TRP A 370 -3.37 -8.27 -17.08
C TRP A 370 -3.60 -6.78 -17.23
N PHE A 371 -2.53 -5.99 -17.36
CA PHE A 371 -2.62 -4.53 -17.38
C PHE A 371 -1.48 -3.88 -18.17
N GLY A 372 -1.64 -2.58 -18.44
CA GLY A 372 -0.68 -1.81 -19.24
C GLY A 372 -0.71 -2.16 -20.74
N PRO A 373 0.10 -1.46 -21.55
CA PRO A 373 0.17 -1.69 -22.99
C PRO A 373 0.92 -2.96 -23.33
N LYS A 374 0.46 -3.68 -24.36
CA LYS A 374 1.23 -4.77 -24.98
C LYS A 374 2.47 -4.22 -25.69
N GLN A 375 3.60 -4.87 -25.49
CA GLN A 375 4.88 -4.57 -26.14
C GLN A 375 5.22 -5.70 -27.12
N THR A 376 5.32 -5.39 -28.41
CA THR A 376 5.65 -6.38 -29.45
C THR A 376 7.03 -6.08 -30.02
N MET A 377 7.86 -7.12 -30.15
CA MET A 377 9.15 -7.07 -30.83
C MET A 377 9.19 -8.10 -31.96
N SER A 378 9.69 -7.69 -33.13
CA SER A 378 9.89 -8.58 -34.28
C SER A 378 11.36 -8.94 -34.38
N ILE A 379 11.68 -10.22 -34.24
CA ILE A 379 13.04 -10.76 -34.21
C ILE A 379 13.24 -11.65 -35.43
N VAL A 380 14.26 -11.37 -36.24
CA VAL A 380 14.65 -12.23 -37.36
C VAL A 380 15.67 -13.25 -36.87
N VAL A 381 15.38 -14.54 -37.07
CA VAL A 381 16.31 -15.62 -36.70
C VAL A 381 16.88 -16.26 -37.95
N HIS A 382 18.21 -16.32 -38.03
CA HIS A 382 18.94 -16.97 -39.12
C HIS A 382 19.32 -18.41 -38.77
N PRO A 383 19.37 -19.33 -39.76
CA PRO A 383 19.91 -20.67 -39.56
C PRO A 383 21.38 -20.59 -39.13
N ARG A 384 21.81 -21.50 -38.26
CA ARG A 384 23.24 -21.67 -37.99
C ARG A 384 23.91 -22.16 -39.29
N ASN A 385 24.87 -21.41 -39.82
CA ASN A 385 25.60 -21.83 -41.02
C ASN A 385 26.15 -23.25 -40.84
N GLY A 386 25.63 -24.19 -41.64
CA GLY A 386 26.21 -25.52 -41.74
C GLY A 386 27.59 -25.41 -42.39
N SER A 387 28.61 -25.91 -41.70
CA SER A 387 29.86 -26.27 -42.35
C SER A 387 29.56 -27.36 -43.39
N THR A 388 29.38 -26.97 -44.65
CA THR A 388 29.68 -27.90 -45.75
C THR A 388 31.19 -28.10 -45.71
N LEU A 389 31.64 -29.24 -45.17
CA LEU A 389 32.97 -29.75 -45.49
C LEU A 389 33.05 -29.84 -47.02
N PRO A 390 34.10 -29.33 -47.69
CA PRO A 390 34.27 -29.58 -49.11
C PRO A 390 34.48 -31.09 -49.27
N ASP A 391 33.78 -31.69 -50.23
CA ASP A 391 34.09 -33.03 -50.71
C ASP A 391 35.58 -33.07 -51.12
N ASP A 392 36.34 -33.97 -50.50
CA ASP A 392 37.71 -34.32 -50.90
C ASP A 392 37.65 -35.06 -52.24
N ASP A 393 37.41 -34.34 -53.33
CA ASP A 393 37.62 -34.81 -54.70
C ASP A 393 38.33 -33.70 -55.47
N ASP A 394 39.66 -33.61 -55.31
CA ASP A 394 40.61 -33.24 -56.37
C ASP A 394 42.03 -33.20 -55.81
N ALA A 395 42.69 -34.36 -55.81
CA ALA A 395 44.15 -34.43 -55.76
C ALA A 395 44.71 -34.42 -57.19
N PRO A 396 45.62 -33.47 -57.51
CA PRO A 396 46.64 -33.74 -58.50
C PRO A 396 48.03 -33.79 -57.84
N ASP A 397 48.77 -34.79 -58.30
CA ASP A 397 50.14 -35.12 -57.96
C ASP A 397 51.15 -33.96 -58.07
N GLY A 398 52.18 -34.02 -57.22
CA GLY A 398 53.56 -33.80 -57.68
C GLY A 398 54.44 -32.79 -56.92
N GLY A 399 55.39 -33.33 -56.14
CA GLY A 399 56.80 -32.90 -56.26
C GLY A 399 57.40 -31.97 -55.18
N GLY A 400 57.99 -32.58 -54.14
CA GLY A 400 59.44 -32.51 -53.88
C GLY A 400 60.15 -31.24 -53.36
N CYS A 401 60.81 -31.44 -52.20
CA CYS A 401 62.12 -30.90 -51.76
C CYS A 401 62.26 -29.56 -50.98
N SER A 402 62.38 -29.72 -49.65
CA SER A 402 63.57 -29.46 -48.80
C SER A 402 64.07 -28.02 -48.46
N THR A 403 64.22 -27.83 -47.13
CA THR A 403 65.24 -27.11 -46.34
C THR A 403 65.16 -25.61 -46.07
N GLY A 404 65.23 -25.25 -44.77
CA GLY A 404 66.16 -24.23 -44.28
C GLY A 404 65.65 -23.15 -43.31
N GLY A 405 65.99 -23.29 -42.01
CA GLY A 405 66.73 -22.24 -41.27
C GLY A 405 65.98 -21.13 -40.51
N SER A 406 65.91 -21.31 -39.19
CA SER A 406 66.27 -20.40 -38.08
C SER A 406 66.17 -18.86 -38.22
N GLY A 407 65.56 -18.22 -37.22
CA GLY A 407 65.82 -16.80 -36.90
C GLY A 407 65.01 -16.28 -35.70
N ALA A 408 65.68 -16.07 -34.57
CA ALA A 408 65.13 -15.50 -33.34
C ALA A 408 65.24 -13.96 -33.30
N LEU A 409 64.58 -13.38 -32.28
CA LEU A 409 64.75 -12.04 -31.66
C LEU A 409 63.71 -10.97 -32.01
N GLY A 410 63.14 -10.34 -30.97
CA GLY A 410 62.48 -9.04 -31.07
C GLY A 410 61.53 -8.72 -29.92
N ALA A 411 62.01 -7.92 -28.97
CA ALA A 411 61.29 -7.48 -27.77
C ALA A 411 60.07 -6.57 -28.08
N GLY A 412 59.16 -6.50 -27.09
CA GLY A 412 57.86 -5.84 -27.21
C GLY A 412 57.86 -4.31 -27.08
N VAL A 413 56.67 -3.74 -27.29
CA VAL A 413 56.23 -2.43 -26.79
C VAL A 413 54.70 -2.48 -26.65
N PHE A 414 54.21 -2.21 -25.44
CA PHE A 414 52.81 -1.90 -25.13
C PHE A 414 52.48 -0.47 -25.61
N GLY A 415 51.38 -0.30 -26.35
CA GLY A 415 50.85 1.01 -26.73
C GLY A 415 49.40 1.18 -26.29
N LEU A 416 49.18 1.89 -25.18
CA LEU A 416 47.89 2.45 -24.77
C LEU A 416 47.61 3.76 -25.54
N LEU A 417 46.46 3.85 -26.22
CA LEU A 417 45.73 5.08 -26.56
C LEU A 417 44.30 4.87 -26.05
N GLY A 418 43.59 5.77 -25.36
CA GLY A 418 43.74 7.20 -25.12
C GLY A 418 42.32 7.80 -25.07
N LEU A 419 41.69 7.80 -23.89
CA LEU A 419 40.36 8.39 -23.66
C LEU A 419 40.39 9.92 -23.84
N ARG A 420 39.53 10.47 -24.71
CA ARG A 420 39.21 11.91 -24.78
C ARG A 420 37.92 12.22 -24.01
N ARG A 421 38.03 12.91 -22.87
CA ARG A 421 36.91 13.61 -22.20
C ARG A 421 36.74 15.01 -22.80
N ARG A 422 35.54 15.33 -23.29
CA ARG A 422 35.11 16.70 -23.62
C ARG A 422 34.54 17.39 -22.37
N ARG A 423 35.10 18.55 -22.01
CA ARG A 423 34.49 19.54 -21.09
C ARG A 423 33.78 20.60 -21.93
N THR A 424 32.51 20.87 -21.64
CA THR A 424 31.76 22.02 -22.15
C THR A 424 31.80 23.17 -21.15
N ARG A 425 32.02 24.39 -21.69
CA ARG A 425 32.10 25.68 -20.99
C ARG A 425 30.70 26.24 -20.72
N ARG A 426 30.54 26.91 -19.58
CA ARG A 426 29.51 27.93 -19.32
C ARG A 426 29.85 29.26 -20.04
N PRO A 427 28.86 30.10 -20.32
CA PRO A 427 28.99 31.54 -20.17
C PRO A 427 27.97 32.09 -19.15
N GLY A 428 28.35 33.16 -18.46
CA GLY A 428 27.48 33.94 -17.57
C GLY A 428 27.01 35.23 -18.23
N VAL A 429 25.89 35.78 -17.75
CA VAL A 429 25.76 37.05 -17.00
C VAL A 429 24.60 36.84 -16.03
#